data_AF-A0A453CYJ3-F1
#
_entry.id   AF-A0A453CYJ3-F1
#
_cell.length_a   1.000
_cell.length_b   1.000
_cell.length_c   1.000
_cell.angle_alpha   90.00
_cell.angle_beta   90.00
_cell.angle_gamma   90.00
#
_symmetry.space_group_name_H-M   'P 1'
#
loop_
_entity.id
_entity.type
_entity.pdbx_description
1 polymer ?
#
loop_
_entity_poly.entity_id
_entity_poly.type
_entity_poly.pdbx_seq_one_letter_code
_entity_poly.pdbx_strand_id
1 'polypeptide(L)'
;MPPPNRTAQDYMTLVPPLFTHAGTRPGPIHTFGFGADNDALAMHTIAEATGGTFSFIENQAAIQDSFAQCIGGLLSVAVQEAPIAVTCLHRGVRVQEIKSGSYGNHVGADGRAASIDVGELYDDEERRFLVLVHVPKARPVESVTRLVKVSCTYKVAATGQAAHAAAPAAVIQRLLELELTETHPPSIDVERERVRLAATQDIAAARAAAEGGQHPGAARILDSRLKAVERSAPGAAGDPTCEAIKEELRDLSACVGSLREYRKTGRARLLAGMSSHAQQRASASTSTSARAYLTPKMEEMVEASRKQSRKRGGSQQPWSQLKQIKHDLT
;
A
#
# COMPACT_ATOMS: atom_id res chain seq x y z
N MET A 1 1.00 33.94 1.28
CA MET A 1 1.95 33.45 2.29
C MET A 1 1.96 31.94 2.22
N PRO A 2 3.12 31.26 2.21
CA PRO A 2 3.11 29.82 2.45
C PRO A 2 2.53 29.58 3.85
N PRO A 3 1.72 28.52 4.06
CA PRO A 3 1.22 28.19 5.39
C PRO A 3 2.40 27.98 6.35
N PRO A 4 2.23 28.23 7.66
CA PRO A 4 3.25 27.94 8.66
C PRO A 4 3.68 26.48 8.51
N ASN A 5 4.95 26.19 8.84
CA ASN A 5 5.57 24.88 8.66
C ASN A 5 4.96 23.86 9.65
N ARG A 6 3.73 23.43 9.38
CA ARG A 6 2.96 22.49 10.17
C ARG A 6 3.53 21.09 9.99
N THR A 7 3.67 20.40 11.11
CA THR A 7 4.16 19.03 11.20
C THR A 7 3.00 18.04 11.11
N ALA A 8 3.28 16.76 10.87
CA ALA A 8 2.26 15.71 10.94
C ALA A 8 1.54 15.69 12.30
N GLN A 9 2.27 15.99 13.38
CA GLN A 9 1.70 16.06 14.72
C GLN A 9 0.63 17.15 14.86
N ASP A 10 0.81 18.28 14.18
CA ASP A 10 -0.17 19.37 14.17
C ASP A 10 -1.46 18.98 13.45
N TYR A 11 -1.38 18.05 12.49
CA TYR A 11 -2.54 17.58 11.72
C TYR A 11 -3.28 16.43 12.41
N MET A 12 -2.69 15.76 13.39
CA MET A 12 -3.38 14.74 14.17
C MET A 12 -4.60 15.30 14.92
N THR A 13 -4.60 16.59 15.25
CA THR A 13 -5.77 17.25 15.86
C THR A 13 -6.96 17.39 14.90
N LEU A 14 -6.74 17.19 13.59
CA LEU A 14 -7.81 17.18 12.58
C LEU A 14 -8.49 15.82 12.47
N VAL A 15 -7.87 14.76 13.01
CA VAL A 15 -8.47 13.41 13.00
C VAL A 15 -9.57 13.39 14.06
N PRO A 16 -10.85 13.12 13.68
CA PRO A 16 -11.91 13.10 14.67
C PRO A 16 -11.66 11.98 15.71
N PRO A 17 -11.87 12.21 17.02
CA PRO A 17 -11.54 11.23 18.07
C PRO A 17 -12.20 9.86 17.91
N LEU A 18 -13.34 9.79 17.22
CA LEU A 18 -14.03 8.53 16.91
C LEU A 18 -13.21 7.63 15.97
N PHE A 19 -12.32 8.19 15.16
CA PHE A 19 -11.49 7.45 14.20
C PHE A 19 -10.14 7.02 14.76
N THR A 20 -9.72 7.54 15.92
CA THR A 20 -8.41 7.22 16.53
C THR A 20 -8.43 5.92 17.35
N HIS A 21 -9.62 5.39 17.66
CA HIS A 21 -9.79 4.19 18.49
C HIS A 21 -10.12 2.97 17.62
N ALA A 22 -9.18 2.02 17.52
CA ALA A 22 -9.28 0.85 16.64
C ALA A 22 -10.56 0.02 16.85
N GLY A 23 -11.07 -0.07 18.08
CA GLY A 23 -12.24 -0.89 18.43
C GLY A 23 -13.61 -0.25 18.13
N THR A 24 -13.67 1.05 17.82
CA THR A 24 -14.94 1.78 17.60
C THR A 24 -14.91 2.67 16.37
N ARG A 25 -13.87 2.57 15.53
CA ARG A 25 -13.72 3.45 14.35
C ARG A 25 -14.86 3.20 13.34
N PRO A 26 -15.49 4.25 12.80
CA PRO A 26 -16.54 4.12 11.78
C PRO A 26 -16.06 3.52 10.45
N GLY A 27 -14.75 3.58 10.18
CA GLY A 27 -14.11 3.12 8.94
C GLY A 27 -12.88 3.94 8.58
N PRO A 28 -12.19 3.62 7.48
CA PRO A 28 -11.05 4.40 6.99
C PRO A 28 -11.48 5.75 6.37
N ILE A 29 -10.64 6.78 6.47
CA ILE A 29 -10.80 8.05 5.73
C ILE A 29 -9.88 8.05 4.52
N HIS A 30 -10.45 8.01 3.32
CA HIS A 30 -9.70 8.19 2.08
C HIS A 30 -9.65 9.66 1.69
N THR A 31 -8.47 10.18 1.39
CA THR A 31 -8.28 11.61 1.07
C THR A 31 -7.81 11.79 -0.38
N PHE A 32 -8.30 12.84 -1.03
CA PHE A 32 -7.99 13.17 -2.42
C PHE A 32 -7.42 14.58 -2.52
N GLY A 33 -6.15 14.68 -2.89
CA GLY A 33 -5.45 15.95 -3.12
C GLY A 33 -5.46 16.28 -4.61
N PHE A 34 -6.03 17.43 -4.97
CA PHE A 34 -6.13 17.89 -6.37
C PHE A 34 -5.14 19.03 -6.65
N GLY A 35 -4.35 18.88 -7.71
CA GLY A 35 -3.43 19.93 -8.16
C GLY A 35 -2.36 20.33 -7.13
N ALA A 36 -1.60 21.39 -7.41
CA ALA A 36 -0.45 21.76 -6.58
C ALA A 36 -0.80 22.49 -5.26
N ASP A 37 -2.04 22.95 -5.10
CA ASP A 37 -2.44 23.83 -3.99
C ASP A 37 -3.01 23.06 -2.77
N ASN A 38 -3.00 21.72 -2.83
CA ASN A 38 -3.48 20.88 -1.72
C ASN A 38 -2.45 20.78 -0.58
N ASP A 39 -2.95 20.62 0.65
CA ASP A 39 -2.11 20.28 1.80
C ASP A 39 -1.92 18.76 1.89
N ALA A 40 -1.02 18.24 1.05
CA ALA A 40 -0.78 16.81 0.93
C ALA A 40 -0.38 16.16 2.26
N LEU A 41 0.36 16.88 3.11
CA LEU A 41 0.78 16.35 4.41
C LEU A 41 -0.42 16.17 5.34
N ALA A 42 -1.31 17.16 5.42
CA ALA A 42 -2.54 17.05 6.22
C ALA A 42 -3.40 15.87 5.73
N MET A 43 -3.62 15.78 4.43
CA MET A 43 -4.45 14.74 3.81
C MET A 43 -3.88 13.35 4.02
N HIS A 44 -2.56 13.18 3.85
CA HIS A 44 -1.87 11.92 4.13
C HIS A 44 -1.96 11.54 5.60
N THR A 45 -1.70 12.47 6.52
CA THR A 45 -1.75 12.22 7.96
C THR A 45 -3.12 11.72 8.40
N ILE A 46 -4.21 12.35 7.91
CA ILE A 46 -5.58 11.94 8.23
C ILE A 46 -5.87 10.53 7.67
N ALA A 47 -5.49 10.25 6.43
CA ALA A 47 -5.71 8.95 5.83
C ALA A 47 -4.94 7.85 6.56
N GLU A 48 -3.65 8.07 6.81
CA GLU A 48 -2.79 7.12 7.51
C GLU A 48 -3.29 6.81 8.91
N ALA A 49 -3.66 7.83 9.69
CA ALA A 49 -4.15 7.69 11.06
C ALA A 49 -5.45 6.86 11.17
N THR A 50 -6.22 6.76 10.08
CA THR A 50 -7.51 6.06 10.06
C THR A 50 -7.46 4.73 9.31
N GLY A 51 -6.31 4.38 8.71
CA GLY A 51 -6.16 3.19 7.85
C GLY A 51 -6.72 3.37 6.43
N GLY A 52 -6.94 4.60 6.00
CA GLY A 52 -7.33 4.94 4.63
C GLY A 52 -6.12 5.22 3.72
N THR A 53 -6.41 5.65 2.51
CA THR A 53 -5.40 5.98 1.49
C THR A 53 -5.44 7.44 1.10
N PHE A 54 -4.27 8.01 0.85
CA PHE A 54 -4.12 9.34 0.24
C PHE A 54 -3.85 9.19 -1.25
N SER A 55 -4.69 9.86 -2.04
CA SER A 55 -4.67 9.85 -3.50
C SER A 55 -4.31 11.23 -4.03
N PHE A 56 -3.20 11.34 -4.76
CA PHE A 56 -2.81 12.59 -5.40
C PHE A 56 -3.18 12.58 -6.89
N ILE A 57 -4.01 13.56 -7.27
CA ILE A 57 -4.57 13.71 -8.61
C ILE A 57 -4.06 15.01 -9.22
N GLU A 58 -3.12 14.90 -10.15
CA GLU A 58 -2.49 16.05 -10.78
C GLU A 58 -3.39 16.69 -11.86
N ASN A 59 -4.12 15.88 -12.62
CA ASN A 59 -4.93 16.33 -13.74
C ASN A 59 -6.44 16.19 -13.44
N GLN A 60 -7.21 17.24 -13.71
CA GLN A 60 -8.66 17.25 -13.57
C GLN A 60 -9.35 16.13 -14.35
N ALA A 61 -8.80 15.75 -15.51
CA ALA A 61 -9.32 14.64 -16.32
C ALA A 61 -9.27 13.29 -15.60
N ALA A 62 -8.35 13.11 -14.65
CA ALA A 62 -8.20 11.88 -13.87
C ALA A 62 -9.10 11.84 -12.63
N ILE A 63 -9.80 12.93 -12.27
CA ILE A 63 -10.66 12.98 -11.08
C ILE A 63 -11.76 11.93 -11.15
N GLN A 64 -12.46 11.85 -12.28
CA GLN A 64 -13.55 10.91 -12.47
C GLN A 64 -13.10 9.46 -12.29
N ASP A 65 -11.98 9.09 -12.91
CA ASP A 65 -11.40 7.74 -12.81
C ASP A 65 -10.95 7.45 -11.38
N SER A 66 -10.38 8.44 -10.70
CA SER A 66 -9.88 8.30 -9.34
C SER A 66 -10.99 8.00 -8.33
N PHE A 67 -12.11 8.71 -8.42
CA PHE A 67 -13.28 8.42 -7.60
C PHE A 67 -13.90 7.07 -7.96
N ALA A 68 -13.99 6.75 -9.25
CA ALA A 68 -14.51 5.46 -9.70
C ALA A 68 -13.68 4.29 -9.13
N GLN A 69 -12.35 4.39 -9.17
CA GLN A 69 -11.46 3.39 -8.58
C GLN A 69 -11.74 3.21 -7.08
N CYS A 70 -11.80 4.32 -6.31
CA CYS A 70 -12.06 4.25 -4.88
C CYS A 70 -13.44 3.65 -4.56
N ILE A 71 -14.48 4.04 -5.30
CA ILE A 71 -15.82 3.48 -5.15
C ILE A 71 -15.81 1.99 -5.48
N GLY A 72 -15.09 1.57 -6.51
CA GLY A 72 -14.94 0.16 -6.87
C GLY A 72 -14.41 -0.66 -5.70
N GLY A 73 -13.38 -0.18 -5.00
CA GLY A 73 -12.85 -0.83 -3.80
C GLY A 73 -13.85 -0.85 -2.62
N LEU A 74 -14.49 0.29 -2.32
CA LEU A 74 -15.47 0.39 -1.23
C LEU A 74 -16.69 -0.50 -1.45
N LEU A 75 -17.09 -0.73 -2.71
CA LEU A 75 -18.20 -1.62 -3.06
C LEU A 75 -17.80 -3.10 -3.11
N SER A 76 -16.52 -3.43 -2.96
CA SER A 76 -16.01 -4.81 -2.97
C SER A 76 -15.43 -5.24 -1.63
N VAL A 77 -15.79 -4.60 -0.51
CA VAL A 77 -15.38 -5.10 0.82
C VAL A 77 -15.93 -6.52 1.01
N ALA A 78 -15.03 -7.50 1.13
CA ALA A 78 -15.36 -8.91 1.25
C ALA A 78 -15.15 -9.42 2.68
N VAL A 79 -14.14 -8.86 3.37
CA VAL A 79 -13.69 -9.29 4.69
C VAL A 79 -13.64 -8.09 5.63
N GLN A 80 -14.08 -8.28 6.86
CA GLN A 80 -13.99 -7.33 7.98
C GLN A 80 -13.41 -8.02 9.21
N GLU A 81 -12.86 -7.24 10.13
CA GLU A 81 -12.33 -7.71 11.42
C GLU A 81 -11.42 -8.95 11.25
N ALA A 82 -10.35 -8.82 10.46
CA ALA A 82 -9.46 -9.94 10.11
C ALA A 82 -8.12 -9.96 10.88
N PRO A 83 -8.09 -10.36 12.16
CA PRO A 83 -6.84 -10.60 12.86
C PRO A 83 -6.17 -11.88 12.35
N ILE A 84 -4.93 -11.75 11.88
CA ILE A 84 -4.07 -12.89 11.58
C ILE A 84 -3.37 -13.31 12.86
N ALA A 85 -3.50 -14.58 13.24
CA ALA A 85 -2.77 -15.21 14.33
C ALA A 85 -1.63 -16.08 13.77
N VAL A 86 -0.42 -15.89 14.31
CA VAL A 86 0.79 -16.66 14.00
C VAL A 86 1.22 -17.40 15.26
N THR A 87 1.33 -18.72 15.21
CA THR A 87 1.68 -19.56 16.38
C THR A 87 2.88 -20.44 16.08
N CYS A 88 3.92 -20.38 16.91
CA CYS A 88 5.10 -21.23 16.83
C CYS A 88 4.81 -22.66 17.28
N LEU A 89 5.04 -23.62 16.39
CA LEU A 89 4.75 -25.04 16.63
C LEU A 89 5.89 -25.75 17.36
N HIS A 90 7.15 -25.45 17.00
CA HIS A 90 8.31 -26.02 17.68
C HIS A 90 8.71 -25.20 18.92
N ARG A 91 9.10 -25.90 20.01
CA ARG A 91 9.40 -25.28 21.32
C ARG A 91 10.56 -24.30 21.31
N GLY A 92 11.51 -24.43 20.39
CA GLY A 92 12.65 -23.51 20.23
C GLY A 92 12.46 -22.44 19.16
N VAL A 93 11.36 -22.48 18.40
CA VAL A 93 11.06 -21.47 17.39
C VAL A 93 10.47 -20.24 18.07
N ARG A 94 10.85 -19.05 17.61
CA ARG A 94 10.37 -17.77 18.12
C ARG A 94 10.12 -16.80 16.98
N VAL A 95 8.97 -16.13 16.96
CA VAL A 95 8.79 -14.91 16.17
C VAL A 95 9.63 -13.81 16.81
N GLN A 96 10.51 -13.21 16.02
CA GLN A 96 11.37 -12.11 16.45
C GLN A 96 10.76 -10.76 16.11
N GLU A 97 10.23 -10.66 14.88
CA GLU A 97 9.71 -9.41 14.35
C GLU A 97 8.66 -9.68 13.28
N ILE A 98 7.71 -8.76 13.13
CA ILE A 98 6.76 -8.74 12.03
C ILE A 98 6.92 -7.41 11.29
N LYS A 99 7.15 -7.47 9.98
CA LYS A 99 7.07 -6.31 9.10
C LYS A 99 5.67 -6.24 8.51
N SER A 100 4.79 -5.48 9.17
CA SER A 100 3.38 -5.36 8.80
C SER A 100 3.01 -4.02 8.14
N GLY A 101 3.96 -3.12 7.87
CA GLY A 101 3.63 -1.81 7.30
C GLY A 101 2.83 -0.94 8.28
N SER A 102 1.71 -0.37 7.84
CA SER A 102 0.79 0.42 8.70
C SER A 102 -0.08 -0.43 9.61
N TYR A 103 -0.12 -1.75 9.42
CA TYR A 103 -1.00 -2.64 10.16
C TYR A 103 -0.44 -2.90 11.56
N GLY A 104 -1.28 -2.72 12.57
CA GLY A 104 -0.93 -3.00 13.96
C GLY A 104 -0.51 -4.46 14.11
N ASN A 105 0.58 -4.70 14.83
CA ASN A 105 1.03 -6.07 15.10
C ASN A 105 1.50 -6.20 16.55
N HIS A 106 1.50 -7.44 17.02
CA HIS A 106 1.97 -7.77 18.36
C HIS A 106 2.75 -9.08 18.30
N VAL A 107 3.90 -9.13 18.97
CA VAL A 107 4.64 -10.35 19.24
C VAL A 107 4.56 -10.59 20.75
N GLY A 108 4.09 -11.78 21.13
CA GLY A 108 3.97 -12.16 22.53
C GLY A 108 5.33 -12.11 23.25
N ALA A 109 5.33 -11.87 24.56
CA ALA A 109 6.54 -11.68 25.34
C ALA A 109 7.54 -12.85 25.24
N ASP A 110 7.03 -14.07 25.07
CA ASP A 110 7.85 -15.27 24.90
C ASP A 110 8.20 -15.57 23.43
N GLY A 111 7.75 -14.75 22.48
CA GLY A 111 7.91 -14.91 21.03
C GLY A 111 7.22 -16.13 20.44
N ARG A 112 6.31 -16.80 21.17
CA ARG A 112 5.65 -18.05 20.71
C ARG A 112 4.36 -17.81 19.92
N ALA A 113 3.77 -16.64 20.08
CA ALA A 113 2.59 -16.23 19.36
C ALA A 113 2.74 -14.78 18.87
N ALA A 114 2.05 -14.47 17.81
CA ALA A 114 2.06 -13.16 17.19
C ALA A 114 0.70 -12.89 16.54
N SER A 115 0.34 -11.62 16.39
CA SER A 115 -0.88 -11.21 15.70
C SER A 115 -0.66 -10.00 14.80
N ILE A 116 -1.46 -9.90 13.75
CA ILE A 116 -1.51 -8.76 12.84
C ILE A 116 -2.97 -8.35 12.70
N ASP A 117 -3.29 -7.08 12.96
CA ASP A 117 -4.62 -6.52 12.74
C ASP A 117 -4.71 -5.97 11.32
N VAL A 118 -5.37 -6.73 10.44
CA VAL A 118 -5.52 -6.37 9.02
C VAL A 118 -6.76 -5.48 8.80
N GLY A 119 -7.75 -5.53 9.69
CA GLY A 119 -9.02 -4.84 9.51
C GLY A 119 -9.85 -5.44 8.38
N GLU A 120 -10.02 -4.69 7.29
CA GLU A 120 -10.85 -5.07 6.14
C GLU A 120 -10.00 -5.39 4.90
N LEU A 121 -10.55 -6.21 4.00
CA LEU A 121 -9.99 -6.47 2.67
C LEU A 121 -11.09 -6.36 1.61
N TYR A 122 -10.73 -5.77 0.48
CA TYR A 122 -11.55 -5.83 -0.73
C TYR A 122 -11.41 -7.21 -1.39
N ASP A 123 -12.38 -7.55 -2.22
CA ASP A 123 -12.31 -8.71 -3.10
C ASP A 123 -11.11 -8.59 -4.03
N ASP A 124 -10.39 -9.70 -4.20
CA ASP A 124 -9.09 -9.79 -4.89
C ASP A 124 -7.97 -8.87 -4.36
N GLU A 125 -8.11 -8.27 -3.16
CA GLU A 125 -7.04 -7.51 -2.52
C GLU A 125 -6.06 -8.46 -1.83
N GLU A 126 -4.77 -8.33 -2.14
CA GLU A 126 -3.71 -9.09 -1.49
C GLU A 126 -2.83 -8.17 -0.63
N ARG A 127 -2.55 -8.60 0.60
CA ARG A 127 -1.57 -7.97 1.49
C ARG A 127 -0.54 -8.97 1.94
N ARG A 128 0.73 -8.57 1.91
CA ARG A 128 1.89 -9.40 2.22
C ARG A 128 2.57 -8.88 3.47
N PHE A 129 2.99 -9.79 4.33
CA PHE A 129 3.65 -9.47 5.59
C PHE A 129 4.86 -10.39 5.77
N LEU A 130 5.99 -9.85 6.25
CA LEU A 130 7.13 -10.69 6.61
C LEU A 130 7.12 -11.00 8.09
N VAL A 131 7.28 -12.28 8.41
CA VAL A 131 7.48 -12.76 9.78
C VAL A 131 8.92 -13.27 9.89
N LEU A 132 9.73 -12.59 10.69
CA LEU A 132 11.10 -12.99 10.97
C LEU A 132 11.08 -13.96 12.15
N VAL A 133 11.64 -15.15 11.92
CA VAL A 133 11.53 -16.27 12.86
C VAL A 133 12.92 -16.78 13.21
N HIS A 134 13.22 -16.83 14.51
CA HIS A 134 14.35 -17.59 15.02
C HIS A 134 14.04 -19.08 14.95
N VAL A 135 14.94 -19.82 14.33
CA VAL A 135 14.88 -21.26 14.20
C VAL A 135 16.08 -21.88 14.92
N PRO A 136 15.87 -22.75 15.92
CA PRO A 136 16.97 -23.34 16.68
C PRO A 136 17.81 -24.27 15.79
N LYS A 137 19.07 -24.54 16.17
CA LYS A 137 19.87 -25.59 15.52
C LYS A 137 19.16 -26.95 15.64
N ALA A 138 19.17 -27.74 14.57
CA ALA A 138 18.58 -29.08 14.58
C ALA A 138 19.27 -29.97 15.60
N ARG A 139 18.49 -30.79 16.30
CA ARG A 139 19.06 -31.91 17.08
C ARG A 139 19.47 -33.03 16.12
N PRO A 140 20.44 -33.89 16.48
CA PRO A 140 20.94 -34.94 15.57
C PRO A 140 19.87 -35.90 15.02
N VAL A 141 18.74 -36.06 15.72
CA VAL A 141 17.63 -36.94 15.32
C VAL A 141 16.45 -36.19 14.67
N GLU A 142 16.53 -34.85 14.58
CA GLU A 142 15.44 -34.03 14.07
C GLU A 142 15.61 -33.83 12.56
N SER A 143 14.78 -34.51 11.76
CA SER A 143 14.78 -34.39 10.30
C SER A 143 13.86 -33.28 9.77
N VAL A 144 12.89 -32.82 10.58
CA VAL A 144 11.93 -31.77 10.20
C VAL A 144 11.64 -30.87 11.40
N THR A 145 11.68 -29.55 11.18
CA THR A 145 11.19 -28.56 12.17
C THR A 145 9.95 -27.88 11.65
N ARG A 146 8.85 -27.96 12.41
CA ARG A 146 7.62 -27.20 12.14
C ARG A 146 7.75 -25.81 12.75
N LEU A 147 7.70 -24.78 11.91
CA LEU A 147 7.97 -23.41 12.31
C LEU A 147 6.73 -22.75 12.91
N VAL A 148 5.83 -22.28 12.04
CA VAL A 148 4.65 -21.51 12.43
C VAL A 148 3.40 -22.04 11.74
N LYS A 149 2.25 -21.89 12.40
CA LYS A 149 0.92 -21.99 11.81
C LYS A 149 0.31 -20.59 11.75
N VAL A 150 -0.34 -20.29 10.63
CA VAL A 150 -1.05 -19.02 10.43
C VAL A 150 -2.54 -19.30 10.28
N SER A 151 -3.38 -18.54 10.98
CA SER A 151 -4.84 -18.63 10.88
C SER A 151 -5.49 -17.28 11.06
N CYS A 152 -6.69 -17.10 10.52
CA CYS A 152 -7.48 -15.90 10.62
C CYS A 152 -8.94 -16.29 10.85
N THR A 153 -9.57 -15.71 11.86
CA THR A 153 -11.03 -15.75 12.03
C THR A 153 -11.53 -14.36 11.74
N TYR A 154 -12.38 -14.22 10.73
CA TYR A 154 -12.80 -12.94 10.19
C TYR A 154 -14.31 -12.90 9.98
N LYS A 155 -14.85 -11.71 9.71
CA LYS A 155 -16.25 -11.50 9.40
C LYS A 155 -16.45 -11.34 7.89
N VAL A 156 -17.35 -12.13 7.32
CA VAL A 156 -17.74 -11.99 5.91
C VAL A 156 -18.64 -10.76 5.78
N ALA A 157 -18.23 -9.79 4.96
CA ALA A 157 -18.92 -8.50 4.88
C ALA A 157 -20.38 -8.63 4.42
N ALA A 158 -20.67 -9.50 3.45
CA ALA A 158 -21.99 -9.67 2.88
C ALA A 158 -23.03 -10.28 3.85
N THR A 159 -22.59 -11.12 4.79
CA THR A 159 -23.50 -11.88 5.69
C THR A 159 -23.34 -11.51 7.16
N GLY A 160 -22.26 -10.82 7.52
CA GLY A 160 -21.86 -10.55 8.89
C GLY A 160 -21.47 -11.78 9.69
N GLN A 161 -21.38 -12.97 9.06
CA GLN A 161 -21.06 -14.22 9.74
C GLN A 161 -19.54 -14.38 9.90
N ALA A 162 -19.14 -15.05 10.99
CA ALA A 162 -17.75 -15.42 11.20
C ALA A 162 -17.35 -16.56 10.25
N ALA A 163 -16.17 -16.43 9.66
CA ALA A 163 -15.50 -17.44 8.85
C ALA A 163 -14.08 -17.65 9.37
N HIS A 164 -13.47 -18.80 9.02
CA HIS A 164 -12.14 -19.16 9.46
C HIS A 164 -11.30 -19.66 8.29
N ALA A 165 -10.06 -19.18 8.21
CA ALA A 165 -9.06 -19.64 7.27
C ALA A 165 -7.77 -20.00 8.02
N ALA A 166 -7.09 -21.05 7.58
CA ALA A 166 -5.79 -21.45 8.13
C ALA A 166 -4.89 -22.00 7.03
N ALA A 167 -3.62 -21.57 7.05
CA ALA A 167 -2.60 -22.09 6.16
C ALA A 167 -1.96 -23.37 6.74
N PRO A 168 -1.43 -24.26 5.88
CA PRO A 168 -0.53 -25.32 6.33
C PRO A 168 0.64 -24.76 7.14
N ALA A 169 1.17 -25.57 8.05
CA ALA A 169 2.33 -25.18 8.83
C ALA A 169 3.55 -24.97 7.93
N ALA A 170 4.27 -23.86 8.12
CA ALA A 170 5.59 -23.71 7.50
C ALA A 170 6.55 -24.73 8.13
N VAL A 171 7.26 -25.48 7.29
CA VAL A 171 8.18 -26.53 7.72
C VAL A 171 9.52 -26.34 7.03
N ILE A 172 10.58 -26.74 7.72
CA ILE A 172 11.91 -26.88 7.13
C ILE A 172 12.39 -28.31 7.29
N GLN A 173 13.00 -28.84 6.24
CA GLN A 173 13.74 -30.09 6.31
C GLN A 173 15.13 -29.81 6.87
N ARG A 174 15.57 -30.65 7.80
CA ARG A 174 16.91 -30.60 8.38
C ARG A 174 17.75 -31.65 7.68
N LEU A 175 18.51 -31.19 6.69
CA LEU A 175 19.45 -32.01 5.95
C LEU A 175 20.73 -32.18 6.78
N LEU A 176 21.36 -33.35 6.69
CA LEU A 176 22.71 -33.53 7.21
C LEU A 176 23.70 -32.74 6.35
N GLU A 177 24.79 -32.27 6.96
CA GLU A 177 25.76 -31.38 6.30
C GLU A 177 26.38 -32.00 5.02
N LEU A 178 26.38 -33.34 4.93
CA LEU A 178 26.84 -34.13 3.78
C LEU A 178 25.83 -34.21 2.63
N GLU A 179 24.58 -33.77 2.83
CA GLU A 179 23.47 -33.79 1.85
C GLU A 179 23.23 -32.41 1.22
N LEU A 180 24.01 -31.39 1.59
CA LEU A 180 23.95 -30.03 1.04
C LEU A 180 24.59 -29.97 -0.36
N THR A 181 23.96 -30.62 -1.34
CA THR A 181 24.40 -30.53 -2.76
C THR A 181 23.70 -29.41 -3.52
N GLU A 182 22.56 -28.90 -3.04
CA GLU A 182 21.79 -27.84 -3.71
C GLU A 182 21.34 -26.75 -2.73
N THR A 183 21.82 -25.53 -2.94
CA THR A 183 21.23 -24.33 -2.34
C THR A 183 20.02 -23.91 -3.17
N HIS A 184 18.81 -24.15 -2.67
CA HIS A 184 17.60 -23.63 -3.31
C HIS A 184 17.61 -22.09 -3.30
N PRO A 185 17.20 -21.45 -4.40
CA PRO A 185 17.06 -19.99 -4.42
C PRO A 185 15.98 -19.57 -3.42
N PRO A 186 16.11 -18.38 -2.80
CA PRO A 186 15.05 -17.81 -1.96
C PRO A 186 13.72 -17.71 -2.71
N SER A 187 12.61 -17.81 -1.98
CA SER A 187 11.28 -17.59 -2.55
C SER A 187 11.16 -16.18 -3.14
N ILE A 188 10.66 -16.09 -4.38
CA ILE A 188 10.41 -14.81 -5.03
C ILE A 188 9.38 -13.97 -4.29
N ASP A 189 8.39 -14.58 -3.63
CA ASP A 189 7.41 -13.84 -2.83
C ASP A 189 8.05 -13.11 -1.65
N VAL A 190 9.04 -13.75 -1.02
CA VAL A 190 9.81 -13.13 0.07
C VAL A 190 10.68 -12.00 -0.48
N GLU A 191 11.31 -12.20 -1.64
CA GLU A 191 12.16 -11.18 -2.25
C GLU A 191 11.35 -9.94 -2.72
N ARG A 192 10.19 -10.14 -3.35
CA ARG A 192 9.25 -9.05 -3.72
C ARG A 192 8.94 -8.17 -2.51
N GLU A 193 8.59 -8.81 -1.40
CA GLU A 193 8.20 -8.11 -0.18
C GLU A 193 9.39 -7.40 0.49
N ARG A 194 10.59 -8.00 0.46
CA ARG A 194 11.83 -7.34 0.93
C ARG A 194 12.15 -6.11 0.09
N VAL A 195 12.05 -6.22 -1.24
CA VAL A 195 12.27 -5.11 -2.17
C VAL A 195 11.28 -3.98 -1.91
N ARG A 196 9.99 -4.30 -1.76
CA ARG A 196 8.93 -3.33 -1.46
C ARG A 196 9.16 -2.59 -0.14
N LEU A 197 9.46 -3.31 0.94
CA LEU A 197 9.72 -2.70 2.25
C LEU A 197 10.93 -1.78 2.20
N ALA A 198 12.02 -2.22 1.57
CA ALA A 198 13.24 -1.43 1.46
C ALA A 198 13.04 -0.20 0.56
N ALA A 199 12.25 -0.31 -0.51
CA ALA A 199 11.85 0.82 -1.33
C ALA A 199 11.02 1.83 -0.54
N THR A 200 10.02 1.37 0.21
CA THR A 200 9.16 2.24 1.03
C THR A 200 9.95 3.00 2.09
N GLN A 201 10.93 2.34 2.74
CA GLN A 201 11.84 2.98 3.70
C GLN A 201 12.67 4.09 3.05
N ASP A 202 13.22 3.83 1.86
CA ASP A 202 14.05 4.82 1.17
C ASP A 202 13.22 5.95 0.56
N ILE A 203 11.97 5.70 0.17
CA ILE A 203 10.99 6.74 -0.21
C ILE A 203 10.73 7.66 0.98
N ALA A 204 10.52 7.11 2.18
CA ALA A 204 10.35 7.91 3.40
C ALA A 204 11.61 8.72 3.76
N ALA A 205 12.80 8.11 3.61
CA ALA A 205 14.08 8.79 3.84
C ALA A 205 14.33 9.92 2.81
N ALA A 206 14.01 9.68 1.54
CA ALA A 206 14.09 10.69 0.48
C ALA A 206 13.13 11.85 0.74
N ARG A 207 11.90 11.56 1.20
CA ARG A 207 10.97 12.58 1.65
C ARG A 207 11.58 13.42 2.78
N ALA A 208 12.09 12.79 3.84
CA ALA A 208 12.69 13.50 4.96
C ALA A 208 13.87 14.40 4.52
N ALA A 209 14.72 13.91 3.63
CA ALA A 209 15.80 14.70 3.04
C ALA A 209 15.28 15.91 2.24
N ALA A 210 14.25 15.73 1.42
CA ALA A 210 13.65 16.80 0.63
C ALA A 210 12.94 17.85 1.49
N GLU A 211 12.24 17.46 2.56
CA GLU A 211 11.65 18.38 3.56
C GLU A 211 12.76 19.19 4.26
N GLY A 212 13.93 18.58 4.49
CA GLY A 212 15.13 19.25 4.98
C GLY A 212 15.88 20.09 3.95
N GLY A 213 15.34 20.28 2.74
CA GLY A 213 15.95 21.07 1.66
C GLY A 213 17.07 20.36 0.88
N GLN A 214 17.38 19.10 1.21
CA GLN A 214 18.44 18.30 0.56
C GLN A 214 17.92 17.59 -0.70
N HIS A 215 17.40 18.34 -1.68
CA HIS A 215 16.81 17.79 -2.91
C HIS A 215 17.76 16.86 -3.71
N PRO A 216 19.04 17.21 -3.92
CA PRO A 216 19.99 16.29 -4.56
C PRO A 216 20.31 15.06 -3.67
N GLY A 217 20.16 15.18 -2.35
CA GLY A 217 20.27 14.04 -1.43
C GLY A 217 19.10 13.08 -1.57
N ALA A 218 17.87 13.62 -1.63
CA ALA A 218 16.65 12.85 -1.84
C ALA A 218 16.68 12.04 -3.14
N ALA A 219 17.08 12.67 -4.26
CA ALA A 219 17.22 11.97 -5.54
C ALA A 219 18.25 10.82 -5.46
N ARG A 220 19.41 11.07 -4.84
CA ARG A 220 20.46 10.03 -4.66
C ARG A 220 19.99 8.84 -3.83
N ILE A 221 19.15 9.04 -2.82
CA ILE A 221 18.57 7.94 -2.02
C ILE A 221 17.72 7.04 -2.92
N LEU A 222 16.82 7.63 -3.71
CA LEU A 222 15.95 6.90 -4.64
C LEU A 222 16.72 6.19 -5.76
N ASP A 223 17.70 6.87 -6.36
CA ASP A 223 18.57 6.30 -7.39
C ASP A 223 19.42 5.13 -6.85
N SER A 224 19.89 5.23 -5.61
CA SER A 224 20.64 4.16 -4.95
C SER A 224 19.75 2.94 -4.72
N ARG A 225 18.50 3.15 -4.26
CA ARG A 225 17.53 2.08 -4.12
C ARG A 225 17.21 1.43 -5.46
N LEU A 226 16.96 2.23 -6.50
CA LEU A 226 16.74 1.73 -7.86
C LEU A 226 17.87 0.79 -8.31
N LYS A 227 19.12 1.24 -8.18
CA LYS A 227 20.31 0.41 -8.48
C LYS A 227 20.41 -0.84 -7.60
N ALA A 228 19.91 -0.81 -6.37
CA ALA A 228 19.89 -1.98 -5.50
C ALA A 228 18.83 -3.00 -5.96
N VAL A 229 17.66 -2.54 -6.41
CA VAL A 229 16.62 -3.42 -6.99
C VAL A 229 17.11 -4.02 -8.31
N GLU A 230 17.79 -3.26 -9.16
CA GLU A 230 18.38 -3.77 -10.41
C GLU A 230 19.48 -4.82 -10.18
N ARG A 231 20.15 -4.77 -9.02
CA ARG A 231 21.18 -5.75 -8.60
C ARG A 231 20.63 -6.89 -7.73
N SER A 232 19.31 -6.95 -7.51
CA SER A 232 18.69 -8.00 -6.68
C SER A 232 18.82 -9.38 -7.31
N ALA A 233 18.51 -10.43 -6.54
CA ALA A 233 18.74 -11.82 -6.92
C ALA A 233 18.08 -12.19 -8.27
N PRO A 234 18.58 -13.22 -8.99
CA PRO A 234 18.05 -13.62 -10.31
C PRO A 234 16.53 -13.82 -10.35
N GLY A 235 15.91 -14.25 -9.23
CA GLY A 235 14.46 -14.41 -9.13
C GLY A 235 13.67 -13.10 -9.29
N ALA A 236 14.26 -11.95 -8.99
CA ALA A 236 13.63 -10.64 -9.13
C ALA A 236 13.78 -10.03 -10.54
N ALA A 237 14.66 -10.59 -11.37
CA ALA A 237 14.85 -10.12 -12.74
C ALA A 237 13.61 -10.44 -13.59
N GLY A 238 12.96 -9.41 -14.14
CA GLY A 238 11.74 -9.56 -14.93
C GLY A 238 10.47 -9.80 -14.11
N ASP A 239 10.54 -9.76 -12.78
CA ASP A 239 9.36 -9.84 -11.94
C ASP A 239 8.50 -8.55 -12.07
N PRO A 240 7.21 -8.65 -12.42
CA PRO A 240 6.36 -7.46 -12.64
C PRO A 240 6.27 -6.52 -11.44
N THR A 241 6.31 -7.04 -10.21
CA THR A 241 6.23 -6.22 -8.99
C THR A 241 7.53 -5.44 -8.79
N CYS A 242 8.67 -6.10 -9.00
CA CYS A 242 9.97 -5.44 -8.95
C CYS A 242 10.14 -4.41 -10.09
N GLU A 243 9.65 -4.68 -11.30
CA GLU A 243 9.65 -3.70 -12.40
C GLU A 243 8.80 -2.47 -12.07
N ALA A 244 7.61 -2.67 -11.51
CA ALA A 244 6.73 -1.59 -11.08
C ALA A 244 7.39 -0.68 -10.03
N ILE A 245 8.08 -1.27 -9.05
CA ILE A 245 8.84 -0.52 -8.04
C ILE A 245 10.00 0.26 -8.68
N LYS A 246 10.70 -0.32 -9.67
CA LYS A 246 11.79 0.39 -10.37
C LYS A 246 11.26 1.60 -11.14
N GLU A 247 10.13 1.48 -11.83
CA GLU A 247 9.50 2.60 -12.53
C GLU A 247 9.10 3.70 -11.54
N GLU A 248 8.45 3.34 -10.44
CA GLU A 248 8.08 4.32 -9.42
C GLU A 248 9.28 5.03 -8.82
N LEU A 249 10.36 4.32 -8.48
CA LEU A 249 11.58 4.94 -7.95
C LEU A 249 12.19 5.95 -8.93
N ARG A 250 12.15 5.66 -10.24
CA ARG A 250 12.59 6.60 -11.29
C ARG A 250 11.70 7.84 -11.33
N ASP A 251 10.38 7.64 -11.32
CA ASP A 251 9.40 8.73 -11.35
C ASP A 251 9.50 9.64 -10.12
N LEU A 252 9.65 9.04 -8.93
CA LEU A 252 9.83 9.78 -7.69
C LEU A 252 11.16 10.52 -7.67
N SER A 253 12.25 9.91 -8.14
CA SER A 253 13.57 10.55 -8.25
C SER A 253 13.50 11.82 -9.12
N ALA A 254 12.83 11.74 -10.26
CA ALA A 254 12.62 12.89 -11.15
C ALA A 254 11.82 14.04 -10.47
N CYS A 255 10.94 13.73 -9.52
CA CYS A 255 10.09 14.73 -8.87
C CYS A 255 10.70 15.36 -7.61
N VAL A 256 11.85 14.88 -7.13
CA VAL A 256 12.51 15.40 -5.91
C VAL A 256 13.78 16.19 -6.17
N GLY A 257 14.23 16.27 -7.43
CA GLY A 257 15.52 16.86 -7.81
C GLY A 257 15.65 18.37 -7.56
N SER A 258 14.53 19.09 -7.43
CA SER A 258 14.52 20.53 -7.15
C SER A 258 13.42 20.92 -6.16
N LEU A 259 13.62 22.02 -5.44
CA LEU A 259 12.62 22.58 -4.51
C LEU A 259 11.30 22.91 -5.22
N ARG A 260 11.38 23.40 -6.45
CA ARG A 260 10.21 23.81 -7.23
C ARG A 260 9.34 22.60 -7.59
N GLU A 261 9.93 21.54 -8.11
CA GLU A 261 9.21 20.31 -8.48
C GLU A 261 8.69 19.58 -7.26
N TYR A 262 9.51 19.50 -6.21
CA TYR A 262 9.14 18.89 -4.95
C TYR A 262 7.88 19.54 -4.36
N ARG A 263 7.84 20.87 -4.30
CA ARG A 263 6.67 21.61 -3.80
C ARG A 263 5.46 21.48 -4.70
N LYS A 264 5.66 21.48 -6.02
CA LYS A 264 4.55 21.46 -6.98
C LYS A 264 3.83 20.12 -7.01
N THR A 265 4.56 19.01 -7.04
CA THR A 265 3.98 17.66 -7.17
C THR A 265 4.75 16.58 -6.41
N GLY A 266 6.08 16.73 -6.25
CA GLY A 266 6.92 15.67 -5.68
C GLY A 266 6.50 15.24 -4.28
N ARG A 267 6.22 16.19 -3.39
CA ARG A 267 5.76 15.92 -2.01
C ARG A 267 4.49 15.06 -2.00
N ALA A 268 3.49 15.43 -2.80
CA ALA A 268 2.23 14.71 -2.86
C ALA A 268 2.40 13.32 -3.50
N ARG A 269 3.22 13.18 -4.54
CA ARG A 269 3.54 11.88 -5.17
C ARG A 269 4.23 10.92 -4.20
N LEU A 270 5.24 11.39 -3.46
CA LEU A 270 5.90 10.61 -2.40
C LEU A 270 4.90 10.13 -1.35
N LEU A 271 4.06 11.04 -0.83
CA LEU A 271 3.06 10.70 0.19
C LEU A 271 1.99 9.72 -0.33
N ALA A 272 1.58 9.84 -1.60
CA ALA A 272 0.66 8.90 -2.22
C ALA A 272 1.27 7.50 -2.37
N GLY A 273 2.51 7.41 -2.88
CA GLY A 273 3.25 6.14 -2.98
C GLY A 273 3.47 5.48 -1.61
N MET A 274 3.88 6.27 -0.61
CA MET A 274 4.00 5.80 0.79
C MET A 274 2.66 5.27 1.32
N SER A 275 1.56 6.00 1.08
CA SER A 275 0.22 5.57 1.53
C SER A 275 -0.21 4.27 0.87
N SER A 276 -0.02 4.14 -0.44
CA SER A 276 -0.33 2.94 -1.23
C SER A 276 0.43 1.72 -0.72
N HIS A 277 1.74 1.84 -0.50
CA HIS A 277 2.56 0.74 0.01
C HIS A 277 2.34 0.42 1.49
N ALA A 278 2.07 1.43 2.32
CA ALA A 278 1.80 1.21 3.73
C ALA A 278 0.53 0.36 3.90
N GLN A 279 -0.54 0.74 3.20
CA GLN A 279 -1.82 0.01 3.22
C GLN A 279 -1.83 -1.20 2.28
N GLN A 280 -0.89 -1.32 1.34
CA GLN A 280 -0.92 -2.31 0.26
C GLN A 280 -2.25 -2.31 -0.48
N ARG A 281 -2.70 -1.10 -0.82
CA ARG A 281 -4.02 -0.84 -1.39
C ARG A 281 -3.91 0.28 -2.39
N ALA A 282 -4.59 0.14 -3.53
CA ALA A 282 -4.51 1.14 -4.58
C ALA A 282 -4.99 2.50 -4.08
N SER A 283 -4.11 3.50 -4.16
CA SER A 283 -4.50 4.90 -4.17
C SER A 283 -4.85 5.32 -5.59
N ALA A 284 -5.73 6.29 -5.77
CA ALA A 284 -5.97 6.88 -7.07
C ALA A 284 -4.88 7.92 -7.38
N SER A 285 -3.76 7.44 -7.92
CA SER A 285 -2.68 8.27 -8.43
C SER A 285 -2.28 7.80 -9.82
N THR A 286 -1.61 8.68 -10.58
CA THR A 286 -1.01 8.30 -11.86
C THR A 286 0.31 7.54 -11.70
N SER A 287 0.76 7.28 -10.47
CA SER A 287 2.01 6.54 -10.19
C SER A 287 1.85 5.05 -10.44
N THR A 288 2.96 4.37 -10.78
CA THR A 288 2.98 2.92 -10.98
C THR A 288 2.56 2.15 -9.71
N SER A 289 2.87 2.65 -8.50
CA SER A 289 2.39 2.06 -7.23
C SER A 289 0.88 2.02 -7.08
N ALA A 290 0.15 2.98 -7.66
CA ALA A 290 -1.31 2.96 -7.64
C ALA A 290 -1.86 1.75 -8.41
N ARG A 291 -1.15 1.33 -9.46
CA ARG A 291 -1.56 0.21 -10.32
C ARG A 291 -1.25 -1.16 -9.74
N ALA A 292 -0.21 -1.27 -8.91
CA ALA A 292 0.24 -2.54 -8.34
C ALA A 292 -0.80 -3.21 -7.40
N TYR A 293 -1.76 -2.44 -6.90
CA TYR A 293 -2.77 -2.89 -5.93
C TYR A 293 -4.20 -2.76 -6.46
N LEU A 294 -4.38 -2.62 -7.78
CA LEU A 294 -5.71 -2.56 -8.37
C LEU A 294 -6.40 -3.91 -8.26
N THR A 295 -7.69 -3.89 -7.94
CA THR A 295 -8.54 -5.08 -7.99
C THR A 295 -9.45 -5.03 -9.22
N PRO A 296 -9.96 -6.18 -9.71
CA PRO A 296 -10.84 -6.21 -10.87
C PRO A 296 -12.07 -5.30 -10.72
N LYS A 297 -12.63 -5.19 -9.50
CA LYS A 297 -13.80 -4.33 -9.28
C LYS A 297 -13.48 -2.85 -9.43
N MET A 298 -12.27 -2.42 -9.04
CA MET A 298 -11.81 -1.05 -9.25
C MET A 298 -11.72 -0.73 -10.74
N GLU A 299 -11.14 -1.64 -11.52
CA GLU A 299 -11.00 -1.47 -12.97
C GLU A 299 -12.35 -1.45 -13.68
N GLU A 300 -13.26 -2.36 -13.32
CA GLU A 300 -14.63 -2.40 -13.83
C GLU A 300 -15.36 -1.06 -13.58
N MET A 301 -15.23 -0.50 -12.37
CA MET A 301 -15.86 0.76 -12.02
C MET A 301 -15.29 1.95 -12.82
N VAL A 302 -13.97 1.97 -13.05
CA VAL A 302 -13.32 2.97 -13.92
C VAL A 302 -13.84 2.85 -15.36
N GLU A 303 -13.93 1.64 -15.91
CA GLU A 303 -14.50 1.44 -17.24
C GLU A 303 -15.96 1.88 -17.34
N ALA A 304 -16.79 1.52 -16.35
CA ALA A 304 -18.19 1.90 -16.31
C ALA A 304 -18.34 3.44 -16.27
N SER A 305 -17.53 4.10 -15.44
CA SER A 305 -17.47 5.56 -15.34
C SER A 305 -17.09 6.22 -16.66
N ARG A 306 -16.06 5.72 -17.35
CA ARG A 306 -15.65 6.19 -18.69
C ARG A 306 -16.74 5.99 -19.75
N LYS A 307 -17.40 4.82 -19.76
CA LYS A 307 -18.52 4.51 -20.67
C LYS A 307 -19.68 5.50 -20.44
N GLN A 308 -20.02 5.81 -19.20
CA GLN A 308 -21.07 6.77 -18.87
C GLN A 308 -20.71 8.21 -19.26
N SER A 309 -19.46 8.61 -19.06
CA SER A 309 -18.95 9.94 -19.47
C SER A 309 -19.06 10.14 -20.98
N ARG A 310 -18.66 9.13 -21.77
CA ARG A 310 -18.81 9.14 -23.24
C ARG A 310 -20.26 9.25 -23.69
N LYS A 311 -21.18 8.54 -23.03
CA LYS A 311 -22.62 8.63 -23.32
C LYS A 311 -23.16 10.04 -23.04
N ARG A 312 -22.73 10.69 -21.94
CA ARG A 312 -23.13 12.06 -21.60
C ARG A 312 -22.53 13.11 -22.54
N GLY A 313 -21.26 12.94 -22.95
CA GLY A 313 -20.60 13.79 -23.93
C GLY A 313 -21.21 13.67 -25.33
N GLY A 314 -21.71 12.48 -25.69
CA GLY A 314 -22.46 12.25 -26.94
C GLY A 314 -23.91 12.76 -26.91
N SER A 315 -24.50 12.94 -25.72
CA SER A 315 -25.86 13.48 -25.56
C SER A 315 -25.92 14.99 -25.32
N GLN A 316 -24.77 15.68 -25.20
CA GLN A 316 -24.74 17.14 -25.23
C GLN A 316 -24.78 17.61 -26.69
N GLN A 317 -26.00 17.87 -27.20
CA GLN A 317 -26.16 18.75 -28.35
C GLN A 317 -25.44 20.07 -28.06
N PRO A 318 -24.69 20.65 -29.02
CA PRO A 318 -23.99 21.89 -28.78
C PRO A 318 -25.00 22.99 -28.41
N TRP A 319 -24.64 23.85 -27.46
CA TRP A 319 -25.37 25.04 -27.04
C TRP A 319 -25.61 26.08 -28.16
N SER A 320 -25.39 25.73 -29.43
CA SER A 320 -25.68 26.55 -30.61
C SER A 320 -27.17 26.56 -30.99
N GLN A 321 -28.00 25.62 -30.51
CA GLN A 321 -29.44 25.60 -30.85
C GLN A 321 -30.33 26.48 -29.97
N LEU A 322 -29.83 27.02 -28.84
CA LEU A 322 -30.59 27.94 -28.00
C LEU A 322 -30.50 29.42 -28.45
N LYS A 323 -29.69 29.74 -29.46
CA LYS A 323 -29.70 31.08 -30.09
C LYS A 323 -30.69 31.22 -31.23
N GLN A 324 -31.25 30.12 -31.75
CA GLN A 324 -32.19 30.16 -32.88
C GLN A 324 -33.65 30.40 -32.44
N ILE A 325 -33.99 30.20 -31.17
CA ILE A 325 -35.39 30.35 -30.67
C ILE A 325 -35.72 31.79 -30.27
N LYS A 326 -34.73 32.70 -30.25
CA LYS A 326 -34.95 34.13 -29.92
C LYS A 326 -35.21 35.04 -31.12
N HIS A 327 -35.25 34.51 -32.34
CA HIS A 327 -35.50 35.30 -33.56
C HIS A 327 -36.86 35.07 -34.22
N ASP A 328 -37.68 34.13 -33.74
CA ASP A 328 -39.04 33.87 -34.26
C ASP A 328 -40.16 34.37 -33.31
N LEU A 329 -39.83 35.28 -32.39
CA LEU A 329 -40.80 36.02 -31.56
C LEU A 329 -40.51 37.52 -31.63
N THR A 330 -40.66 38.06 -32.84
CA THR A 330 -40.97 39.48 -33.12
C THR A 330 -41.83 39.53 -34.38
#